data_AF-A0A923NWN6-F1
#
_entry.id   AF-A0A923NWN6-F1
#
_cell.length_a   1.000
_cell.length_b   1.000
_cell.length_c   1.000
_cell.angle_alpha   90.00
_cell.angle_beta   90.00
_cell.angle_gamma   90.00
#
_symmetry.space_group_name_H-M   'P 1'
#
loop_
_entity.id
_entity.type
_entity.pdbx_description
1 polymer ?
#
loop_
_entity_poly.entity_id
_entity_poly.type
_entity_poly.pdbx_seq_one_letter_code
_entity_poly.pdbx_strand_id
1 'polypeptide(L)'
;MTMRRRQRAQWILMVLCGVLGAGVYLQLRHERAAAHVPLTALDPATARSLYIECRGCGTRRFERIDGHWQMRVPRDARADEAAVARLLAIATAPVLRRYPAGALDPARIGLQPPQAVLRVDALELRFGGTDAIDGDRYVDTGAAIVLVPEQYTALLFEPAEREIARAAESAATR
;
A
#
# COMPACT_ATOMS: atom_id res chain seq x y z
N MET A 1 49.46 -36.15 1.61
CA MET A 1 48.06 -36.15 1.10
C MET A 1 47.17 -35.20 1.92
N THR A 2 47.17 -33.89 1.65
CA THR A 2 46.35 -32.91 2.42
C THR A 2 45.39 -32.07 1.56
N MET A 3 45.46 -32.15 0.22
CA MET A 3 44.58 -31.38 -0.68
C MET A 3 43.11 -31.84 -0.68
N ARG A 4 42.84 -33.16 -0.53
CA ARG A 4 41.45 -33.69 -0.54
C ARG A 4 40.60 -33.23 0.65
N ARG A 5 41.20 -32.90 1.81
CA ARG A 5 40.45 -32.42 2.99
C ARG A 5 40.00 -30.96 2.83
N ARG A 6 40.85 -30.09 2.26
CA ARG A 6 40.50 -28.69 1.99
C ARG A 6 39.43 -28.56 0.92
N GLN A 7 39.55 -29.33 -0.17
CA GLN A 7 38.49 -29.40 -1.19
C GLN A 7 37.15 -29.84 -0.59
N ARG A 8 37.13 -30.92 0.22
CA ARG A 8 35.90 -31.39 0.88
C ARG A 8 35.27 -30.33 1.76
N ALA A 9 36.08 -29.59 2.53
CA ALA A 9 35.57 -28.50 3.37
C ALA A 9 34.96 -27.35 2.55
N GLN A 10 35.57 -26.97 1.44
CA GLN A 10 35.03 -25.93 0.54
C GLN A 10 33.71 -26.38 -0.13
N TRP A 11 33.61 -27.64 -0.53
CA TRP A 11 32.36 -28.19 -1.09
C TRP A 11 31.24 -28.23 -0.04
N ILE A 12 31.54 -28.65 1.19
CA ILE A 12 30.56 -28.63 2.30
C ILE A 12 30.08 -27.20 2.56
N LEU A 13 30.99 -26.22 2.60
CA LEU A 13 30.63 -24.83 2.82
C LEU A 13 29.77 -24.27 1.68
N MET A 14 30.09 -24.58 0.41
CA MET A 14 29.26 -24.17 -0.73
C MET A 14 27.86 -24.78 -0.69
N VAL A 15 27.75 -26.06 -0.36
CA VAL A 15 26.45 -26.72 -0.20
C VAL A 15 25.67 -26.08 0.94
N LEU A 16 26.31 -25.81 2.07
CA LEU A 16 25.67 -25.16 3.21
C LEU A 16 25.16 -23.75 2.87
N CYS A 17 25.98 -22.92 2.22
CA CYS A 17 25.56 -21.60 1.75
C CYS A 17 24.44 -21.69 0.72
N GLY A 18 24.48 -22.68 -0.18
CA GLY A 18 23.41 -22.93 -1.15
C GLY A 18 22.09 -23.32 -0.49
N VAL A 19 22.13 -24.19 0.53
CA VAL A 19 20.95 -24.59 1.31
C VAL A 19 20.38 -23.41 2.09
N LEU A 20 21.22 -22.61 2.74
CA LEU A 20 20.77 -21.42 3.47
C LEU A 20 20.17 -20.36 2.51
N GLY A 21 20.84 -20.11 1.37
CA GLY A 21 20.34 -19.20 0.34
C GLY A 21 19.02 -19.65 -0.27
N ALA A 22 18.88 -20.95 -0.55
CA ALA A 22 17.62 -21.54 -1.02
C ALA A 22 16.52 -21.44 0.04
N GLY A 23 16.85 -21.66 1.32
CA GLY A 23 15.93 -21.49 2.45
C GLY A 23 15.38 -20.06 2.53
N VAL A 24 16.25 -19.06 2.52
CA VAL A 24 15.85 -17.64 2.50
C VAL A 24 15.03 -17.32 1.25
N TYR A 25 15.43 -17.79 0.07
CA TYR A 25 14.70 -17.55 -1.17
C TYR A 25 13.30 -18.17 -1.17
N LEU A 26 13.18 -19.41 -0.69
CA LEU A 26 11.89 -20.09 -0.58
C LEU A 26 11.00 -19.44 0.46
N GLN A 27 11.54 -19.01 1.60
CA GLN A 27 10.81 -18.26 2.62
C GLN A 27 10.27 -16.95 2.05
N LEU A 28 11.12 -16.19 1.36
CA LEU A 28 10.75 -14.95 0.70
C LEU A 28 9.70 -15.16 -0.40
N ARG A 29 9.79 -16.27 -1.13
CA ARG A 29 8.79 -16.66 -2.15
C ARG A 29 7.47 -17.08 -1.49
N HIS A 30 7.50 -17.78 -0.37
CA HIS A 30 6.30 -18.24 0.33
C HIS A 30 5.56 -17.08 0.98
N GLU A 31 6.27 -16.13 1.59
CA GLU A 31 5.72 -14.86 2.09
C GLU A 31 5.10 -14.04 0.95
N ARG A 32 5.77 -13.96 -0.20
CA ARG A 32 5.24 -13.28 -1.41
C ARG A 32 4.03 -13.96 -2.04
N ALA A 33 3.86 -15.28 -1.87
CA ALA A 33 2.81 -16.09 -2.50
C ALA A 33 1.60 -16.35 -1.58
N ALA A 34 1.79 -16.36 -0.26
CA ALA A 34 0.70 -16.34 0.72
C ALA A 34 0.03 -14.95 0.78
N ALA A 35 0.78 -13.90 0.48
CA ALA A 35 0.25 -12.63 0.02
C ALA A 35 -0.22 -12.82 -1.43
N HIS A 36 -1.40 -12.42 -1.91
CA HIS A 36 -2.04 -11.14 -1.73
C HIS A 36 -3.50 -11.33 -2.16
N VAL A 37 -4.43 -11.69 -1.25
CA VAL A 37 -5.84 -11.38 -1.54
C VAL A 37 -5.91 -9.85 -1.51
N PRO A 38 -6.20 -9.19 -2.64
CA PRO A 38 -6.18 -7.74 -2.68
C PRO A 38 -7.30 -7.20 -1.80
N LEU A 39 -7.09 -6.01 -1.25
CA LEU A 39 -8.07 -5.32 -0.43
C LEU A 39 -9.43 -5.22 -1.14
N THR A 40 -9.41 -4.97 -2.46
CA THR A 40 -10.58 -4.94 -3.33
C THR A 40 -10.28 -5.53 -4.71
N ALA A 41 -11.34 -5.81 -5.49
CA ALA A 41 -11.23 -6.22 -6.89
C ALA A 41 -11.18 -5.04 -7.88
N LEU A 42 -10.96 -3.82 -7.39
CA LEU A 42 -10.83 -2.63 -8.22
C LEU A 42 -9.66 -2.81 -9.20
N ASP A 43 -9.88 -2.46 -10.48
CA ASP A 43 -8.79 -2.28 -11.45
C ASP A 43 -8.35 -0.80 -11.48
N PRO A 44 -7.15 -0.47 -10.97
CA PRO A 44 -6.61 0.89 -10.97
C PRO A 44 -6.58 1.55 -12.35
N ALA A 45 -6.45 0.77 -13.43
CA ALA A 45 -6.37 1.31 -14.79
C ALA A 45 -7.71 1.87 -15.28
N THR A 46 -8.81 1.40 -14.72
CA THR A 46 -10.18 1.81 -15.08
C THR A 46 -10.71 2.97 -14.24
N ALA A 47 -10.02 3.29 -13.14
CA ALA A 47 -10.44 4.32 -12.21
C ALA A 47 -10.55 5.70 -12.90
N ARG A 48 -11.62 6.43 -12.59
CA ARG A 48 -11.90 7.75 -13.17
C ARG A 48 -11.82 8.88 -12.16
N SER A 49 -12.13 8.59 -10.91
CA SER A 49 -12.13 9.56 -9.83
C SER A 49 -11.49 8.99 -8.57
N LEU A 50 -10.74 9.84 -7.89
CA LEU A 50 -10.04 9.51 -6.67
C LEU A 50 -10.26 10.66 -5.68
N TYR A 51 -10.76 10.34 -4.50
CA TYR A 51 -11.00 11.29 -3.44
C TYR A 51 -10.35 10.80 -2.15
N ILE A 52 -9.61 11.67 -1.49
CA ILE A 52 -8.92 11.38 -0.24
C ILE A 52 -9.29 12.45 0.76
N GLU A 53 -9.71 12.01 1.93
CA GLU A 53 -9.89 12.86 3.10
C GLU A 53 -9.10 12.25 4.24
N CYS A 54 -8.34 13.06 4.95
CA CYS A 54 -7.47 12.62 6.04
C CYS A 54 -7.53 13.64 7.16
N ARG A 55 -7.39 13.16 8.39
CA ARG A 55 -7.26 14.03 9.55
C ARG A 55 -5.88 14.69 9.52
N GLY A 56 -5.84 15.99 9.19
CA GLY A 56 -4.63 16.81 9.26
C GLY A 56 -3.85 17.00 7.95
N CYS A 57 -4.27 16.39 6.84
CA CYS A 57 -3.63 16.61 5.52
C CYS A 57 -4.59 17.20 4.46
N GLY A 58 -5.85 17.45 4.84
CA GLY A 58 -6.86 18.08 4.00
C GLY A 58 -7.56 17.13 3.02
N THR A 59 -8.45 17.69 2.21
CA THR A 59 -9.13 16.95 1.15
C THR A 59 -8.34 17.05 -0.15
N ARG A 60 -8.19 15.92 -0.85
CA ARG A 60 -7.60 15.85 -2.19
C ARG A 60 -8.58 15.16 -3.13
N ARG A 61 -8.74 15.72 -4.33
CA ARG A 61 -9.65 15.17 -5.35
C ARG A 61 -8.97 15.18 -6.69
N PHE A 62 -8.99 14.04 -7.36
CA PHE A 62 -8.43 13.84 -8.68
C PHE A 62 -9.48 13.28 -9.61
N GLU A 63 -9.44 13.72 -10.86
CA GLU A 63 -10.28 13.24 -11.95
C GLU A 63 -9.42 12.92 -13.15
N ARG A 64 -9.77 11.84 -13.85
CA ARG A 64 -9.16 11.47 -15.10
C ARG A 64 -9.94 12.11 -16.25
N ILE A 65 -9.33 13.09 -16.91
CA ILE A 65 -9.93 13.86 -18.01
C ILE A 65 -9.02 13.69 -19.23
N ASP A 66 -9.60 13.29 -20.36
CA ASP A 66 -8.86 13.01 -21.60
C ASP A 66 -7.67 12.07 -21.43
N GLY A 67 -7.83 11.07 -20.55
CA GLY A 67 -6.82 10.06 -20.25
C GLY A 67 -5.77 10.47 -19.23
N HIS A 68 -5.75 11.73 -18.80
CA HIS A 68 -4.78 12.29 -17.85
C HIS A 68 -5.39 12.61 -16.49
N TRP A 69 -4.62 12.40 -15.43
CA TRP A 69 -5.05 12.78 -14.09
C TRP A 69 -4.87 14.28 -13.84
N GLN A 70 -5.94 14.90 -13.35
CA GLN A 70 -5.96 16.29 -12.91
C GLN A 70 -6.38 16.36 -11.45
N MET A 71 -5.66 17.12 -10.65
CA MET A 71 -6.08 17.50 -9.30
C MET A 71 -7.12 18.61 -9.44
N ARG A 72 -8.24 18.44 -8.75
CA ARG A 72 -9.34 19.42 -8.66
C ARG A 72 -9.41 20.10 -7.29
N VAL A 73 -8.92 19.42 -6.25
CA VAL A 73 -8.89 19.92 -4.86
C VAL A 73 -7.53 19.56 -4.27
N PRO A 74 -6.85 20.49 -3.55
CA PRO A 74 -7.33 21.81 -3.13
C PRO A 74 -7.35 22.90 -4.21
N ARG A 75 -6.69 22.67 -5.35
CA ARG A 75 -6.70 23.61 -6.48
C ARG A 75 -6.59 22.85 -7.80
N ASP A 76 -7.07 23.44 -8.88
CA ASP A 76 -6.94 22.87 -10.21
C ASP A 76 -5.46 22.87 -10.65
N ALA A 77 -4.95 21.69 -10.97
CA ALA A 77 -3.59 21.48 -11.47
C ALA A 77 -3.48 20.13 -12.19
N ARG A 78 -2.50 19.99 -13.09
CA ARG A 78 -2.11 18.67 -13.58
C ARG A 78 -1.59 17.83 -12.41
N ALA A 79 -2.03 16.59 -12.30
CA ALA A 79 -1.53 15.67 -11.29
C ALA A 79 -0.29 14.91 -11.78
N ASP A 80 0.53 14.46 -10.84
CA ASP A 80 1.58 13.48 -11.12
C ASP A 80 0.93 12.09 -11.30
N GLU A 81 0.98 11.58 -12.53
CA GLU A 81 0.41 10.29 -12.91
C GLU A 81 0.96 9.14 -12.03
N ALA A 82 2.25 9.18 -11.68
CA ALA A 82 2.88 8.15 -10.86
C ALA A 82 2.45 8.25 -9.39
N ALA A 83 2.24 9.47 -8.89
CA ALA A 83 1.70 9.68 -7.55
C ALA A 83 0.26 9.16 -7.44
N VAL A 84 -0.60 9.48 -8.41
CA VAL A 84 -1.98 9.00 -8.45
C VAL A 84 -2.03 7.48 -8.60
N ALA A 85 -1.18 6.88 -9.44
CA ALA A 85 -1.09 5.43 -9.57
C ALA A 85 -0.72 4.75 -8.23
N ARG A 86 0.19 5.33 -7.45
CA ARG A 86 0.54 4.81 -6.12
C ARG A 86 -0.63 4.93 -5.13
N LEU A 87 -1.42 6.00 -5.20
CA LEU A 87 -2.62 6.16 -4.37
C LEU A 87 -3.71 5.14 -4.74
N LEU A 88 -3.90 4.85 -6.03
CA LEU A 88 -4.82 3.82 -6.49
C LEU A 88 -4.38 2.41 -6.06
N ALA A 89 -3.07 2.15 -6.03
CA ALA A 89 -2.53 0.86 -5.60
C ALA A 89 -2.90 0.48 -4.15
N ILE A 90 -3.27 1.46 -3.31
CA ILE A 90 -3.75 1.24 -1.93
C ILE A 90 -5.02 0.39 -1.93
N ALA A 91 -5.93 0.60 -2.89
CA ALA A 91 -7.17 -0.17 -3.01
C ALA A 91 -6.92 -1.65 -3.36
N THR A 92 -5.70 -1.99 -3.80
CA THR A 92 -5.26 -3.35 -4.12
C THR A 92 -4.20 -3.88 -3.15
N ALA A 93 -3.96 -3.19 -2.03
CA ALA A 93 -2.96 -3.59 -1.06
C ALA A 93 -3.26 -5.00 -0.49
N PRO A 94 -2.24 -5.79 -0.12
CA PRO A 94 -2.46 -7.11 0.46
C PRO A 94 -3.20 -7.02 1.79
N VAL A 95 -4.17 -7.91 1.96
CA VAL A 95 -4.79 -8.15 3.26
C VAL A 95 -3.93 -9.12 4.07
N LEU A 96 -3.43 -8.67 5.22
CA LEU A 96 -2.67 -9.50 6.17
C LEU A 96 -3.60 -10.32 7.06
N ARG A 97 -4.70 -9.71 7.49
CA ARG A 97 -5.69 -10.34 8.37
C ARG A 97 -7.07 -9.79 8.12
N ARG A 98 -8.10 -10.63 8.26
CA ARG A 98 -9.51 -10.23 8.21
C ARG A 98 -10.18 -10.52 9.53
N TYR A 99 -10.97 -9.58 10.01
CA TYR A 99 -11.77 -9.70 11.22
C TYR A 99 -13.24 -9.84 10.83
N PRO A 100 -13.99 -10.79 11.43
CA PRO A 100 -15.42 -10.88 11.18
C PRO A 100 -16.15 -9.65 11.72
N ALA A 101 -17.35 -9.40 11.20
CA ALA A 101 -18.18 -8.28 11.65
C ALA A 101 -18.41 -8.33 13.18
N GLY A 102 -18.22 -7.20 13.85
CA GLY A 102 -18.38 -7.08 15.30
C GLY A 102 -17.22 -7.63 16.14
N ALA A 103 -16.19 -8.23 15.54
CA ALA A 103 -15.03 -8.72 16.29
C ALA A 103 -14.15 -7.61 16.88
N LEU A 104 -14.22 -6.41 16.31
CA LEU A 104 -13.49 -5.23 16.75
C LEU A 104 -14.46 -4.08 16.99
N ASP A 105 -14.18 -3.29 18.02
CA ASP A 105 -14.88 -2.03 18.31
C ASP A 105 -14.29 -0.92 17.42
N PRO A 106 -15.04 -0.38 16.45
CA PRO A 106 -14.55 0.64 15.51
C PRO A 106 -14.01 1.91 16.18
N ALA A 107 -14.54 2.28 17.35
CA ALA A 107 -14.06 3.46 18.08
C ALA A 107 -12.66 3.23 18.66
N ARG A 108 -12.39 2.03 19.19
CA ARG A 108 -11.08 1.68 19.78
C ARG A 108 -9.97 1.59 18.77
N ILE A 109 -10.28 1.15 17.55
CA ILE A 109 -9.30 1.01 16.46
C ILE A 109 -9.25 2.24 15.53
N GLY A 110 -9.88 3.35 15.93
CA GLY A 110 -9.78 4.63 15.22
C GLY A 110 -10.52 4.68 13.88
N LEU A 111 -11.52 3.82 13.66
CA LEU A 111 -12.44 3.88 12.51
C LEU A 111 -13.67 4.77 12.76
N GLN A 112 -13.87 5.21 14.00
CA GLN A 112 -14.93 6.13 14.40
C GLN A 112 -14.38 7.25 15.33
N PRO A 113 -14.13 8.46 14.80
CA PRO A 113 -14.09 8.80 13.36
C PRO A 113 -12.88 8.14 12.67
N PRO A 114 -12.94 7.86 11.36
CA PRO A 114 -11.80 7.33 10.63
C PRO A 114 -10.66 8.36 10.55
N GLN A 115 -9.42 7.89 10.50
CA GLN A 115 -8.24 8.74 10.32
C GLN A 115 -8.08 9.22 8.88
N ALA A 116 -8.47 8.39 7.91
CA ALA A 116 -8.57 8.76 6.51
C ALA A 116 -9.70 8.00 5.80
N VAL A 117 -10.18 8.55 4.70
CA VAL A 117 -11.16 7.95 3.81
C VAL A 117 -10.61 8.06 2.38
N LEU A 118 -10.53 6.93 1.70
CA LEU A 118 -10.19 6.83 0.29
C LEU A 118 -11.45 6.43 -0.46
N ARG A 119 -11.86 7.22 -1.44
CA ARG A 119 -12.90 6.84 -2.39
C ARG A 119 -12.31 6.75 -3.78
N VAL A 120 -12.56 5.62 -4.44
CA VAL A 120 -12.20 5.43 -5.85
C VAL A 120 -13.47 5.06 -6.58
N ASP A 121 -13.96 5.97 -7.42
CA ASP A 121 -15.28 5.88 -8.03
C ASP A 121 -16.38 5.63 -6.98
N ALA A 122 -17.01 4.45 -6.99
CA ALA A 122 -18.06 4.08 -6.03
C ALA A 122 -17.54 3.31 -4.80
N LEU A 123 -16.26 2.91 -4.80
CA LEU A 123 -15.64 2.22 -3.68
C LEU A 123 -15.27 3.22 -2.58
N GLU A 124 -15.64 2.94 -1.33
CA GLU A 124 -15.18 3.66 -0.15
C GLU A 124 -14.37 2.72 0.75
N LEU A 125 -13.20 3.19 1.18
CA LEU A 125 -12.33 2.54 2.16
C LEU A 125 -12.06 3.52 3.30
N ARG A 126 -12.25 3.07 4.54
CA ARG A 126 -12.06 3.89 5.75
C ARG A 126 -10.87 3.35 6.53
N PHE A 127 -9.92 4.21 6.84
CA PHE A 127 -8.65 3.87 7.46
C PHE A 127 -8.65 4.30 8.91
N GLY A 128 -8.30 3.36 9.79
CA GLY A 128 -8.25 3.54 11.23
C GLY A 128 -6.85 3.84 11.73
N GLY A 129 -6.62 3.51 13.00
CA GLY A 129 -5.30 3.48 13.60
C GLY A 129 -4.47 2.31 13.11
N THR A 130 -3.24 2.24 13.63
CA THR A 130 -2.34 1.11 13.45
C THR A 130 -2.47 0.14 14.61
N ASP A 131 -2.23 -1.14 14.38
CA ASP A 131 -2.11 -2.11 15.47
C ASP A 131 -0.83 -1.85 16.29
N ALA A 132 -0.80 -2.33 17.53
CA ALA A 132 0.29 -2.05 18.46
C ALA A 132 1.51 -2.98 18.33
N ILE A 133 1.38 -4.08 17.58
CA ILE A 133 2.39 -5.13 17.46
C ILE A 133 3.23 -4.88 16.22
N ASP A 134 2.59 -4.90 15.05
CA ASP A 134 3.27 -4.84 13.75
C ASP A 134 3.21 -3.44 13.12
N GLY A 135 2.31 -2.58 13.62
CA GLY A 135 2.13 -1.22 13.14
C GLY A 135 1.29 -1.15 11.87
N ASP A 136 0.58 -2.22 11.52
CA ASP A 136 -0.26 -2.32 10.33
C ASP A 136 -1.60 -1.61 10.51
N ARG A 137 -2.19 -1.17 9.40
CA ARG A 137 -3.35 -0.29 9.39
C ARG A 137 -4.66 -1.06 9.40
N TYR A 138 -5.58 -0.70 10.29
CA TYR A 138 -6.97 -1.16 10.20
C TYR A 138 -7.69 -0.47 9.05
N VAL A 139 -8.37 -1.24 8.20
CA VAL A 139 -9.16 -0.73 7.08
C VAL A 139 -10.54 -1.37 7.09
N ASP A 140 -11.57 -0.54 7.06
CA ASP A 140 -12.95 -0.96 6.83
C ASP A 140 -13.27 -0.88 5.34
N THR A 141 -13.64 -2.01 4.75
CA THR A 141 -14.02 -2.14 3.34
C THR A 141 -15.53 -2.13 3.13
N GLY A 142 -16.32 -1.84 4.16
CA GLY A 142 -17.79 -1.96 4.19
C GLY A 142 -18.29 -3.40 4.39
N ALA A 143 -17.53 -4.40 3.94
CA ALA A 143 -17.85 -5.82 4.12
C ALA A 143 -17.19 -6.43 5.37
N ALA A 144 -15.98 -5.98 5.71
CA ALA A 144 -15.25 -6.42 6.90
C ALA A 144 -14.18 -5.40 7.28
N ILE A 145 -13.67 -5.55 8.49
CA ILE A 145 -12.45 -4.86 8.91
C ILE A 145 -11.26 -5.77 8.63
N VAL A 146 -10.23 -5.23 8.01
CA VAL A 146 -8.99 -5.94 7.66
C VAL A 146 -7.77 -5.18 8.17
N LEU A 147 -6.63 -5.88 8.19
CA LEU A 147 -5.31 -5.31 8.48
C LEU A 147 -4.48 -5.29 7.20
N VAL A 148 -3.88 -4.15 6.89
CA VAL A 148 -3.11 -3.89 5.66
C VAL A 148 -1.75 -3.30 6.04
N PRO A 149 -0.64 -3.64 5.34
CA PRO A 149 0.66 -3.10 5.71
C PRO A 149 0.71 -1.58 5.61
N GLU A 150 1.25 -0.93 6.65
CA GLU A 150 1.24 0.52 6.78
C GLU A 150 1.93 1.25 5.61
N GLN A 151 2.97 0.64 5.04
CA GLN A 151 3.73 1.17 3.91
C GLN A 151 2.89 1.53 2.68
N TYR A 152 1.72 0.89 2.51
CA TYR A 152 0.79 1.24 1.43
C TYR A 152 -0.03 2.49 1.78
N THR A 153 -0.37 2.69 3.05
CA THR A 153 -1.35 3.70 3.47
C THR A 153 -0.73 5.03 3.88
N ALA A 154 0.59 5.07 4.09
CA ALA A 154 1.32 6.30 4.46
C ALA A 154 1.07 7.48 3.51
N LEU A 155 0.87 7.23 2.21
CA LEU A 155 0.60 8.27 1.21
C LEU A 155 -0.75 8.99 1.42
N LEU A 156 -1.70 8.36 2.11
CA LEU A 156 -3.00 8.98 2.38
C LEU A 156 -2.87 10.22 3.27
N PHE A 157 -1.80 10.29 4.06
CA PHE A 157 -1.54 11.36 5.02
C PHE A 157 -0.55 12.41 4.50
N GLU A 158 -0.08 12.30 3.25
CA GLU A 158 0.76 13.32 2.65
C GLU A 158 -0.04 14.60 2.33
N PRO A 159 0.51 15.80 2.64
CA PRO A 159 -0.14 17.06 2.34
C PRO A 159 -0.15 17.34 0.83
N ALA A 160 -1.23 17.96 0.35
CA ALA A 160 -1.47 18.19 -1.08
C ALA A 160 -0.38 19.05 -1.75
N GLU A 161 0.25 19.97 -1.01
CA GLU A 161 1.30 20.86 -1.49
C GLU A 161 2.51 20.08 -2.00
N ARG A 162 2.87 18.97 -1.35
CA ARG A 162 3.99 18.11 -1.77
C ARG A 162 3.70 17.37 -3.07
N GLU A 163 2.43 17.08 -3.33
CA GLU A 163 2.00 16.41 -4.55
C GLU A 163 1.97 17.38 -5.73
N ILE A 164 1.48 18.60 -5.49
CA ILE A 164 1.53 19.71 -6.44
C ILE A 164 2.98 20.05 -6.83
N ALA A 165 3.89 20.13 -5.85
CA ALA A 165 5.30 20.40 -6.11
C ALA A 165 5.94 19.32 -7.01
N ARG A 166 5.68 18.04 -6.74
CA ARG A 166 6.16 16.92 -7.58
C ARG A 166 5.60 16.95 -8.99
N ALA A 167 4.33 17.32 -9.15
CA ALA A 167 3.73 17.47 -10.47
C ALA A 167 4.40 18.59 -11.28
N ALA A 168 4.79 19.70 -10.63
CA ALA A 168 5.52 20.79 -11.27
C ALA A 168 6.94 20.37 -11.69
N GLU A 169 7.68 19.65 -10.83
CA GLU A 169 9.02 19.14 -11.13
C GLU A 169 9.01 18.11 -12.27
N SER A 170 8.01 17.22 -12.28
CA SER A 170 7.83 16.21 -13.34
C SER A 170 7.51 16.85 -14.70
N ALA A 171 6.81 18.00 -14.69
CA ALA A 171 6.54 18.77 -15.90
C ALA A 171 7.77 19.52 -16.42
N ALA A 172 8.68 19.95 -15.54
CA ALA A 172 9.90 20.68 -15.92
C ALA A 172 11.01 19.77 -16.48
N THR A 173 10.95 18.47 -16.21
CA THR A 173 11.96 17.49 -16.64
C THR A 173 11.64 16.88 -18.03
N ARG A 174 10.54 17.31 -18.66
CA ARG A 174 10.07 16.81 -19.95
C ARG A 174 10.12 17.91 -21.00
#